data_AF-A0A0G1Z0L6-F1
#
_entry.id   AF-A0A0G1Z0L6-F1
#
_cell.length_a   1.000
_cell.length_b   1.000
_cell.length_c   1.000
_cell.angle_alpha   90.00
_cell.angle_beta   90.00
_cell.angle_gamma   90.00
#
_symmetry.space_group_name_H-M   'P 1'
#
loop_
_entity.id
_entity.type
_entity.pdbx_description
1 polymer ?
#
loop_
_entity_poly.entity_id
_entity_poly.type
_entity_poly.pdbx_seq_one_letter_code
_entity_poly.pdbx_strand_id
1 'polypeptide(L)'
;MSVKPQLQAHLRQTISSRSLRKGVTNAEVKILQKILNGDVDTTVAATGSGSPGNETMFFGPATLKAIQRFQVKHGIAKPGDEGYGTVGPKTRAKLNEVGGKIGNPDQQIEDALMQIQTLQQQLNTQ
;
A
#
# COMPACT_ATOMS: atom_id res chain seq x y z
N MET A 1 -8.25 -14.00 -31.83
CA MET A 1 -8.92 -12.89 -31.12
C MET A 1 -7.86 -11.96 -30.56
N SER A 2 -7.62 -10.82 -31.20
CA SER A 2 -6.74 -9.77 -30.67
C SER A 2 -7.45 -9.02 -29.56
N VAL A 3 -7.17 -9.36 -28.30
CA VAL A 3 -7.52 -8.49 -27.18
C VAL A 3 -6.52 -7.34 -27.16
N LYS A 4 -6.99 -6.16 -27.58
CA LYS A 4 -6.26 -4.90 -27.53
C LYS A 4 -5.73 -4.67 -26.10
N PRO A 5 -4.45 -4.35 -25.87
CA PRO A 5 -3.86 -4.23 -24.53
C PRO A 5 -4.25 -2.92 -23.79
N GLN A 6 -5.45 -2.38 -24.04
CA GLN A 6 -5.84 -1.05 -23.57
C GLN A 6 -6.80 -1.06 -22.36
N LEU A 7 -7.02 -2.21 -21.69
CA LEU A 7 -7.89 -2.27 -20.51
C LEU A 7 -7.25 -2.94 -19.28
N GLN A 8 -5.93 -2.91 -19.15
CA GLN A 8 -5.22 -3.27 -17.91
C GLN A 8 -4.52 -2.08 -17.25
N ALA A 9 -5.02 -0.87 -17.48
CA ALA A 9 -4.70 0.26 -16.59
C ALA A 9 -5.65 0.24 -15.38
N HIS A 10 -5.79 -0.92 -14.72
CA HIS A 10 -6.37 -0.95 -13.38
C HIS A 10 -5.40 -0.20 -12.48
N LEU A 11 -5.93 0.79 -11.78
CA LEU A 11 -5.20 1.76 -10.98
C LEU A 11 -4.36 1.00 -9.94
N ARG A 12 -3.09 0.71 -10.26
CA ARG A 12 -2.11 0.34 -9.25
C ARG A 12 -2.17 1.46 -8.22
N GLN A 13 -2.66 1.16 -7.01
CA GLN A 13 -2.62 2.12 -5.89
C GLN A 13 -1.17 2.21 -5.41
N THR A 14 -0.32 2.74 -6.29
CA THR A 14 1.09 2.97 -6.03
C THR A 14 1.27 4.40 -5.57
N ILE A 15 2.18 4.57 -4.63
CA ILE A 15 2.67 5.87 -4.25
C ILE A 15 3.56 6.36 -5.40
N SER A 16 3.14 7.41 -6.11
CA SER A 16 3.84 7.97 -7.27
C SER A 16 4.40 9.37 -7.01
N SER A 17 3.79 10.16 -6.12
CA SER A 17 4.17 11.56 -5.88
C SER A 17 5.60 11.72 -5.37
N ARG A 18 6.35 12.64 -6.01
CA ARG A 18 7.69 13.10 -5.60
C ARG A 18 7.72 13.77 -4.22
N SER A 19 6.59 14.02 -3.56
CA SER A 19 6.54 14.87 -2.36
C SER A 19 5.52 14.44 -1.29
N LEU A 20 5.53 13.17 -0.86
CA LEU A 20 4.86 12.80 0.39
C LEU A 20 5.75 13.15 1.59
N ARG A 21 5.33 14.18 2.32
CA ARG A 21 5.97 14.69 3.53
C ARG A 21 4.92 15.26 4.48
N LYS A 22 5.31 15.47 5.74
CA LYS A 22 4.46 16.12 6.76
C LYS A 22 3.85 17.42 6.21
N GLY A 23 2.55 17.60 6.46
CA GLY A 23 1.79 18.80 6.09
C GLY A 23 1.08 18.73 4.74
N VAL A 24 1.38 17.73 3.90
CA VAL A 24 0.69 17.55 2.61
C VAL A 24 -0.68 16.90 2.81
N THR A 25 -1.66 17.36 2.05
CA THR A 25 -3.00 16.74 1.97
C THR A 25 -3.27 16.29 0.54
N ASN A 26 -3.43 14.98 0.30
CA ASN A 26 -3.87 14.44 -0.99
C ASN A 26 -4.35 12.97 -0.87
N ALA A 27 -4.90 12.43 -1.97
CA ALA A 27 -5.40 11.06 -2.02
C ALA A 27 -4.30 9.98 -1.83
N GLU A 28 -3.05 10.25 -2.23
CA GLU A 28 -1.94 9.31 -2.02
C GLU A 28 -1.58 9.14 -0.55
N VAL A 29 -1.79 10.15 0.30
CA VAL A 29 -1.62 9.98 1.75
C VAL A 29 -2.61 8.96 2.30
N LYS A 30 -3.83 8.91 1.75
CA LYS A 30 -4.82 7.90 2.16
C LYS A 30 -4.33 6.49 1.82
N ILE A 31 -3.77 6.31 0.62
CA ILE A 31 -3.14 5.04 0.20
C ILE A 31 -1.97 4.70 1.11
N LEU A 32 -1.11 5.68 1.40
CA LEU A 32 0.01 5.51 2.32
C LEU A 32 -0.43 5.02 3.70
N GLN A 33 -1.48 5.64 4.26
CA GLN A 33 -2.02 5.23 5.56
C GLN A 33 -2.59 3.81 5.51
N LYS A 34 -3.25 3.40 4.42
CA LYS A 34 -3.71 2.01 4.24
C LYS A 34 -2.55 1.02 4.25
N ILE A 35 -1.47 1.31 3.53
CA ILE A 35 -0.28 0.43 3.49
C ILE A 35 0.32 0.31 4.90
N LEU A 36 0.49 1.43 5.60
CA LEU A 36 1.06 1.46 6.95
C LEU A 36 0.17 0.77 8.00
N ASN A 37 -1.16 0.87 7.84
CA ASN A 37 -2.14 0.19 8.69
C ASN A 37 -2.24 -1.32 8.43
N GLY A 38 -1.65 -1.82 7.34
CA GLY A 38 -1.55 -3.26 7.06
C GLY A 38 -0.57 -4.00 7.98
N ASP A 39 0.18 -3.27 8.80
CA ASP A 39 1.18 -3.82 9.70
C ASP A 39 1.06 -3.18 11.10
N VAL A 40 0.98 -4.02 12.13
CA VAL A 40 0.81 -3.59 13.53
C VAL A 40 1.94 -2.67 14.01
N ASP A 41 3.17 -2.88 13.51
CA ASP A 41 4.33 -2.09 13.92
C ASP A 41 4.33 -0.69 13.27
N THR A 42 3.59 -0.51 12.19
CA THR A 42 3.56 0.74 11.42
C THR A 42 2.20 1.40 11.40
N THR A 43 1.23 0.86 12.14
CA THR A 43 -0.14 1.39 12.21
C THR A 43 -0.14 2.87 12.57
N VAL A 44 -0.87 3.69 11.80
CA VAL A 44 -0.86 5.15 11.92
C VAL A 44 -1.50 5.60 13.23
N ALA A 45 -2.66 5.02 13.56
CA ALA A 45 -3.35 5.20 14.83
C ALA A 45 -4.17 3.95 15.18
N ALA A 46 -4.32 3.65 16.47
CA ALA A 46 -5.15 2.51 16.90
C ALA A 46 -6.65 2.78 16.68
N THR A 47 -7.08 4.03 16.88
CA THR A 47 -8.48 4.45 16.77
C THR A 47 -8.57 5.88 16.21
N GLY A 48 -9.72 6.24 15.64
CA GLY A 48 -9.99 7.59 15.16
C GLY A 48 -9.24 7.92 13.85
N SER A 49 -8.98 9.20 13.61
CA SER A 49 -8.39 9.66 12.35
C SER A 49 -7.05 9.00 12.04
N GLY A 50 -6.97 8.33 10.89
CA GLY A 50 -5.79 7.60 10.44
C GLY A 50 -5.76 6.14 10.88
N SER A 51 -6.68 5.67 11.71
CA SER A 51 -6.76 4.24 12.05
C SER A 51 -7.20 3.39 10.87
N PRO A 52 -7.04 2.05 10.92
CA PRO A 52 -7.60 1.16 9.91
C PRO A 52 -9.08 1.46 9.68
N GLY A 53 -9.47 1.67 8.41
CA GLY A 53 -10.84 2.03 8.01
C GLY A 53 -11.22 3.51 8.20
N ASN A 54 -10.36 4.30 8.84
CA ASN A 54 -10.53 5.74 9.07
C ASN A 54 -9.38 6.55 8.47
N GLU A 55 -8.78 6.07 7.36
CA GLU A 55 -7.66 6.76 6.72
C GLU A 55 -8.06 8.14 6.19
N THR A 56 -7.15 9.08 6.35
CA THR A 56 -7.29 10.48 6.00
C THR A 56 -6.39 10.82 4.81
N MET A 57 -6.64 11.97 4.19
CA MET A 57 -5.76 12.51 3.15
C MET A 57 -4.60 13.33 3.71
N PHE A 58 -4.48 13.50 5.04
CA PHE A 58 -3.53 14.43 5.64
C PHE A 58 -2.31 13.72 6.23
N PHE A 59 -1.11 14.17 5.81
CA PHE A 59 0.15 13.67 6.35
C PHE A 59 0.47 14.41 7.65
N GLY A 60 -0.16 13.99 8.73
CA GLY A 60 0.03 14.53 10.07
C GLY A 60 1.21 13.92 10.85
N PRO A 61 1.38 14.32 12.13
CA PRO A 61 2.41 13.75 13.01
C PRO A 61 2.30 12.24 13.22
N ALA A 62 1.08 11.69 13.20
CA ALA A 62 0.85 10.24 13.32
C ALA A 62 1.41 9.48 12.11
N THR A 63 1.14 9.96 10.89
CA THR A 63 1.68 9.40 9.65
C THR A 63 3.20 9.51 9.59
N LEU A 64 3.77 10.62 10.08
CA LEU A 64 5.23 10.77 10.20
C LEU A 64 5.85 9.70 11.07
N LYS A 65 5.31 9.49 12.28
CA LYS A 65 5.79 8.45 13.20
C LYS A 65 5.66 7.05 12.60
N ALA A 66 4.58 6.78 11.87
CA ALA A 66 4.39 5.52 11.17
C ALA A 66 5.44 5.29 10.07
N ILE A 67 5.76 6.30 9.26
CA ILE A 67 6.84 6.23 8.26
C ILE A 67 8.20 5.99 8.92
N GLN A 68 8.47 6.66 10.02
CA GLN A 68 9.70 6.46 10.78
C GLN A 68 9.85 5.02 11.27
N ARG A 69 8.78 4.42 11.82
CA ARG A 69 8.77 3.01 12.20
C ARG A 69 8.94 2.08 11.01
N PHE A 70 8.25 2.36 9.90
CA PHE A 70 8.38 1.61 8.66
C PHE A 70 9.82 1.62 8.12
N GLN A 71 10.47 2.78 8.11
CA GLN A 71 11.86 2.92 7.65
C GLN A 71 12.82 2.13 8.52
N VAL A 72 12.66 2.17 9.85
CA VAL A 72 13.49 1.38 10.78
C VAL A 72 13.27 -0.12 10.56
N LYS A 73 12.00 -0.56 10.50
CA LYS A 73 11.61 -1.96 10.31
C LYS A 73 12.21 -2.56 9.04
N HIS A 74 12.28 -1.79 7.97
CA HIS A 74 12.81 -2.25 6.67
C HIS A 74 14.27 -1.85 6.41
N GLY A 75 14.99 -1.31 7.40
CA GLY A 75 16.41 -0.95 7.26
C GLY A 75 16.68 0.16 6.24
N ILE A 76 15.71 1.07 6.04
CA ILE A 76 15.80 2.14 5.03
C ILE A 76 16.49 3.39 5.60
N ALA A 77 16.10 3.79 6.82
CA ALA A 77 16.64 4.94 7.53
C ALA A 77 16.36 4.81 9.03
N LYS A 78 17.21 5.39 9.86
CA LYS A 78 17.09 5.49 11.32
C LYS A 78 17.22 6.95 11.79
N PRO A 79 16.91 7.26 13.07
CA PRO A 79 17.08 8.62 13.59
C PRO A 79 18.48 9.17 13.33
N GLY A 80 18.56 10.38 12.77
CA GLY A 80 19.82 11.03 12.39
C GLY A 80 20.20 10.84 10.91
N ASP A 81 19.63 9.86 10.20
CA ASP A 81 19.86 9.70 8.77
C ASP A 81 19.13 10.77 7.96
N GLU A 82 19.72 11.14 6.83
CA GLU A 82 19.06 11.97 5.84
C GLU A 82 17.82 11.26 5.27
N GLY A 83 16.67 11.94 5.31
CA GLY A 83 15.40 11.38 4.84
C GLY A 83 14.64 10.53 5.87
N TYR A 84 15.10 10.46 7.12
CA TYR A 84 14.30 9.88 8.20
C TYR A 84 12.97 10.64 8.37
N GLY A 85 11.85 9.93 8.25
CA GLY A 85 10.50 10.48 8.26
C GLY A 85 10.01 11.08 6.94
N THR A 86 10.77 10.97 5.85
CA THR A 86 10.32 11.41 4.51
C THR A 86 10.09 10.22 3.58
N VAL A 87 9.19 10.38 2.61
CA VAL A 87 8.91 9.32 1.62
C VAL A 87 9.76 9.55 0.36
N GLY A 88 11.07 9.38 0.54
CA GLY A 88 12.05 9.40 -0.54
C GLY A 88 11.96 8.16 -1.46
N PRO A 89 12.78 8.09 -2.53
CA PRO A 89 12.73 7.01 -3.51
C PRO A 89 12.82 5.60 -2.92
N LYS A 90 13.74 5.38 -1.95
CA LYS A 90 13.91 4.08 -1.28
C LYS A 90 12.67 3.68 -0.46
N THR A 91 12.15 4.60 0.35
CA THR A 91 10.94 4.37 1.15
C THR A 91 9.74 4.08 0.25
N ARG A 92 9.60 4.83 -0.85
CA ARG A 92 8.53 4.63 -1.84
C ARG A 92 8.62 3.28 -2.54
N ALA A 93 9.81 2.87 -2.97
CA ALA A 93 10.01 1.56 -3.59
C ALA A 93 9.53 0.46 -2.63
N LYS A 94 9.90 0.52 -1.35
CA LYS A 94 9.47 -0.45 -0.36
C LYS A 94 7.97 -0.38 -0.06
N LEU A 95 7.39 0.82 0.03
CA LEU A 95 5.94 0.99 0.19
C LEU A 95 5.17 0.40 -0.98
N ASN A 96 5.65 0.55 -2.22
CA ASN A 96 5.01 -0.04 -3.39
C ASN A 96 5.17 -1.57 -3.42
N GLU A 97 6.31 -2.10 -2.97
CA GLU A 97 6.53 -3.55 -2.81
C GLU A 97 5.59 -4.15 -1.76
N VAL A 98 5.41 -3.48 -0.62
CA VAL A 98 4.51 -3.94 0.46
C VAL A 98 3.05 -3.71 0.08
N GLY A 99 2.70 -2.52 -0.42
CA GLY A 99 1.35 -2.15 -0.83
C GLY A 99 0.79 -2.99 -1.98
N GLY A 100 1.64 -3.41 -2.91
CA GLY A 100 1.28 -4.38 -3.95
C GLY A 100 0.84 -5.74 -3.40
N LYS A 101 1.20 -6.08 -2.15
CA LYS A 101 0.74 -7.29 -1.45
C LYS A 101 -0.53 -7.05 -0.62
N ILE A 102 -0.73 -5.83 -0.11
CA ILE A 102 -1.80 -5.46 0.83
C ILE A 102 -3.12 -5.10 0.11
N GLY A 103 -3.05 -4.64 -1.15
CA GLY A 103 -4.20 -4.07 -1.85
C GLY A 103 -4.28 -4.48 -3.31
N ASN A 104 -4.13 -5.77 -3.60
CA ASN A 104 -4.34 -6.27 -4.95
C ASN A 104 -5.69 -7.01 -5.05
N PRO A 105 -6.83 -6.28 -5.13
CA PRO A 105 -8.11 -6.90 -5.42
C PRO A 105 -8.06 -7.63 -6.76
N ASP A 106 -7.18 -7.24 -7.69
CA ASP A 106 -6.99 -7.97 -8.95
C ASP A 106 -6.34 -9.33 -8.72
N GLN A 107 -5.37 -9.45 -7.80
CA GLN A 107 -4.83 -10.77 -7.42
C GLN A 107 -5.86 -11.60 -6.66
N GLN A 108 -6.68 -10.98 -5.81
CA GLN A 108 -7.77 -11.72 -5.15
C GLN A 108 -8.84 -12.18 -6.16
N ILE A 109 -9.09 -11.40 -7.21
CA ILE A 109 -9.96 -11.79 -8.32
C ILE A 109 -9.29 -12.88 -9.17
N GLU A 110 -8.01 -12.77 -9.50
CA GLU A 110 -7.26 -13.78 -10.24
C GLU A 110 -7.16 -15.11 -9.47
N ASP A 111 -6.88 -15.06 -8.17
CA ASP A 111 -6.86 -16.22 -7.27
C ASP A 111 -8.25 -16.84 -7.17
N ALA A 112 -9.31 -16.02 -7.05
CA ALA A 112 -10.69 -16.50 -7.03
C ALA A 112 -11.11 -17.12 -8.37
N LEU A 113 -10.70 -16.52 -9.50
CA LEU A 113 -10.95 -17.04 -10.84
C LEU A 113 -10.22 -18.36 -11.06
N MET A 114 -8.98 -18.48 -10.57
CA MET A 114 -8.21 -19.72 -10.62
C MET A 114 -8.88 -20.83 -9.79
N GLN A 115 -9.40 -20.50 -8.61
CA GLN A 115 -10.17 -21.44 -7.79
C GLN A 115 -11.45 -21.91 -8.47
N ILE A 116 -12.23 -20.99 -9.05
CA ILE A 116 -13.47 -21.34 -9.78
C ILE A 116 -13.17 -22.28 -10.95
N GLN A 117 -12.11 -22.00 -11.72
CA GLN A 117 -11.72 -22.85 -12.84
C GLN A 117 -11.25 -24.24 -12.40
N THR A 118 -10.52 -24.31 -11.29
CA THR A 118 -10.07 -25.59 -10.71
C THR A 118 -11.25 -26.43 -10.25
N LEU A 119 -12.25 -25.81 -9.61
CA LEU A 119 -13.48 -26.48 -9.20
C LEU A 119 -14.30 -26.98 -10.39
N GLN A 120 -14.36 -26.21 -11.49
CA GLN A 120 -15.02 -26.64 -12.72
C GLN A 120 -14.32 -27.84 -13.37
N GLN A 121 -12.98 -27.92 -13.30
CA GLN A 121 -12.25 -29.09 -13.77
C GLN A 121 -12.54 -30.34 -12.91
N GLN A 122 -12.58 -30.18 -11.58
CA GLN A 122 -12.86 -31.29 -10.67
C GLN A 122 -14.27 -31.87 -10.85
N LEU A 123 -15.27 -31.04 -11.15
CA LEU A 123 -16.64 -31.49 -11.39
C LEU A 123 -16.84 -32.24 -12.72
N ASN A 124 -15.97 -32.01 -13.71
CA ASN A 124 -16.05 -32.64 -15.03
C ASN A 124 -15.24 -33.94 -15.15
N THR A 125 -14.63 -34.42 -14.05
CA THR A 125 -13.80 -35.63 -14.03
C THR A 125 -14.43 -36.80 -13.25
N GLN A 126 -15.73 -36.73 -12.96
CA GLN A 126 -16.58 -37.84 -12.47
C GLN A 126 -17.64 -38.16 -13.51
#